data_AF-A0A955P4W1-F1
#
_entry.id   AF-A0A955P4W1-F1
#
_cell.length_a   1.000
_cell.length_b   1.000
_cell.length_c   1.000
_cell.angle_alpha   90.00
_cell.angle_beta   90.00
_cell.angle_gamma   90.00
#
_symmetry.space_group_name_H-M   'P 1'
#
loop_
_entity.id
_entity.type
_entity.pdbx_description
1 polymer ?
#
loop_
_entity_poly.entity_id
_entity_poly.type
_entity_poly.pdbx_seq_one_letter_code
_entity_poly.pdbx_strand_id
1 'polypeptide(L)'
;EDPSDTLFTTERIPFEFDGYTHHWHREQWDWFQERGLFTLAQPTVQSEVWAMEEEIGNQLLLEELWVQPGFIKELAATEVKELDSPTSEDFKAARDEGDLLVSVTDQEPLAQDLLEELPEEFQFRRNRAFLLHSETRRVFVLACHSKRELDRLKQHIHEAVEIVKNYDLHRGIPGIQTNFLHITPGKRHNPFELIDTALGIGCDWLMVRGFNDWMIPGPVNEALGEMKFPFTFVSGQYVTGGVLYGMEQYPDIQDNKVEECLDWAEANGGYYFGSLSSSGEEVAKRFDGYILGGPSDWDRVAELDAPFITQAGDIDSSVPPT
;
A
#
# COMPACT_ATOMS: atom_id res chain seq x y z
N GLU A 1 25.18 -34.55 -28.56
CA GLU A 1 24.09 -33.56 -28.48
C GLU A 1 23.02 -34.19 -27.62
N ASP A 2 22.85 -33.67 -26.41
CA ASP A 2 21.90 -34.14 -25.42
C ASP A 2 20.51 -33.58 -25.78
N PRO A 3 19.44 -34.39 -25.90
CA PRO A 3 18.10 -33.88 -26.21
C PRO A 3 17.47 -33.06 -25.06
N SER A 4 18.14 -32.96 -23.91
CA SER A 4 17.62 -32.27 -22.72
C SER A 4 17.65 -30.74 -22.78
N ASP A 5 18.27 -30.15 -23.80
CA ASP A 5 18.44 -28.69 -23.95
C ASP A 5 17.35 -28.03 -24.83
N THR A 6 16.14 -28.59 -24.83
CA THR A 6 14.99 -27.87 -25.40
C THR A 6 14.49 -26.87 -24.38
N LEU A 7 14.99 -25.63 -24.49
CA LEU A 7 14.43 -24.43 -23.88
C LEU A 7 12.90 -24.46 -23.97
N PHE A 8 12.26 -24.51 -22.81
CA PHE A 8 10.82 -24.42 -22.66
C PHE A 8 10.36 -23.06 -23.22
N THR A 9 9.67 -23.04 -24.35
CA THR A 9 9.09 -21.80 -24.90
C THR A 9 7.71 -21.59 -24.31
N THR A 10 7.63 -20.82 -23.23
CA THR A 10 6.40 -20.17 -22.80
C THR A 10 6.09 -19.04 -23.78
N GLU A 11 4.93 -19.08 -24.43
CA GLU A 11 4.47 -17.97 -25.27
C GLU A 11 3.67 -17.00 -24.41
N ARG A 12 4.06 -15.72 -24.42
CA ARG A 12 3.34 -14.63 -23.75
C ARG A 12 2.53 -13.86 -24.77
N ILE A 13 1.22 -13.85 -24.60
CA ILE A 13 0.27 -13.15 -25.47
C ILE A 13 -0.36 -12.02 -24.65
N PRO A 14 -0.03 -10.74 -24.94
CA PRO A 14 -0.65 -9.62 -24.24
C PRO A 14 -2.09 -9.44 -24.74
N PHE A 15 -3.00 -9.17 -23.82
CA PHE A 15 -4.39 -8.80 -24.09
C PHE A 15 -4.73 -7.51 -23.35
N GLU A 16 -5.48 -6.63 -24.01
CA GLU A 16 -5.91 -5.35 -23.46
C GLU A 16 -7.41 -5.16 -23.72
N PHE A 17 -8.12 -4.77 -22.67
CA PHE A 17 -9.44 -4.20 -22.75
C PHE A 17 -9.34 -2.72 -22.36
N ASP A 18 -9.86 -1.86 -23.23
CA ASP A 18 -9.93 -0.41 -23.00
C ASP A 18 -11.32 0.04 -23.43
N GLY A 19 -12.22 0.24 -22.48
CA GLY A 19 -13.61 0.49 -22.83
C GLY A 19 -14.57 0.69 -21.66
N TYR A 20 -15.82 0.95 -22.04
CA TYR A 20 -16.89 1.24 -21.11
C TYR A 20 -17.73 -0.02 -20.82
N THR A 21 -17.86 -0.40 -19.55
CA THR A 21 -18.86 -1.38 -19.09
C THR A 21 -19.98 -0.65 -18.34
N HIS A 22 -19.77 -0.43 -17.05
CA HIS A 22 -20.61 0.39 -16.17
C HIS A 22 -19.93 1.72 -15.81
N HIS A 23 -18.60 1.74 -15.90
CA HIS A 23 -17.68 2.88 -15.84
C HIS A 23 -16.59 2.68 -16.92
N TRP A 24 -15.76 3.69 -17.15
CA TRP A 24 -14.56 3.54 -17.96
C TRP A 24 -13.51 2.76 -17.18
N HIS A 25 -13.10 1.59 -17.69
CA HIS A 25 -12.06 0.77 -17.07
C HIS A 25 -11.09 0.25 -18.13
N ARG A 26 -9.88 -0.03 -17.67
CA ARG A 26 -8.81 -0.56 -18.49
C ARG A 26 -8.19 -1.76 -17.80
N GLU A 27 -8.17 -2.87 -18.52
CA GLU A 27 -7.62 -4.12 -18.01
C GLU A 27 -6.59 -4.65 -18.99
N GLN A 28 -5.47 -5.12 -18.46
CA GLN A 28 -4.39 -5.71 -19.24
C GLN A 28 -3.98 -7.04 -18.62
N TRP A 29 -3.87 -8.07 -19.45
CA TRP A 29 -3.48 -9.41 -19.03
C TRP A 29 -2.36 -9.94 -19.91
N ASP A 30 -1.47 -10.71 -19.30
CA ASP A 30 -0.56 -11.59 -20.01
C ASP A 30 -1.14 -13.01 -19.99
N TRP A 31 -1.37 -13.57 -21.18
CA TRP A 31 -1.73 -14.96 -21.34
C TRP A 31 -0.47 -15.78 -21.58
N PHE A 32 -0.22 -16.75 -20.72
CA PHE A 32 0.88 -17.68 -20.83
C PHE A 32 0.34 -19.00 -21.37
N GLN A 33 0.85 -19.41 -22.54
CA GLN A 33 0.53 -20.70 -23.12
C GLN A 33 1.73 -21.63 -23.04
N GLU A 34 1.53 -22.78 -22.41
CA GLU A 34 2.50 -23.88 -22.46
C GLU A 34 1.91 -25.06 -23.23
N ARG A 35 2.53 -25.40 -24.38
CA ARG A 35 2.20 -26.54 -25.24
C ARG A 35 0.72 -26.63 -25.68
N GLY A 36 -0.02 -25.52 -25.65
CA GLY A 36 -1.44 -25.48 -26.01
C GLY A 36 -2.36 -26.23 -25.04
N LEU A 37 -1.87 -26.59 -23.85
CA LEU A 37 -2.61 -27.36 -22.85
C LEU A 37 -2.93 -26.53 -21.61
N PHE A 38 -2.07 -25.58 -21.25
CA PHE A 38 -2.26 -24.68 -20.13
C PHE A 38 -2.28 -23.25 -20.63
N THR A 39 -3.38 -22.56 -20.38
CA THR A 39 -3.53 -21.13 -20.60
C THR A 39 -3.73 -20.50 -19.24
N LEU A 40 -2.73 -19.77 -18.76
CA LEU A 40 -2.83 -18.94 -17.56
C LEU A 40 -3.02 -17.50 -18.01
N ALA A 41 -4.09 -16.86 -17.57
CA ALA A 41 -4.27 -15.42 -17.74
C ALA A 41 -3.94 -14.75 -16.41
N GLN A 42 -3.01 -13.81 -16.42
CA GLN A 42 -2.65 -13.02 -15.25
C GLN A 42 -2.79 -11.53 -15.58
N PRO A 43 -3.45 -10.73 -14.72
CA PRO A 43 -3.38 -9.29 -14.85
C PRO A 43 -1.94 -8.83 -14.84
N THR A 44 -1.63 -7.83 -15.66
CA THR A 44 -0.35 -7.13 -15.57
C THR A 44 -0.33 -6.31 -14.28
N VAL A 45 0.86 -6.09 -13.70
CA VAL A 45 1.04 -5.22 -12.53
C VAL A 45 0.40 -3.85 -12.74
N GLN A 46 0.51 -3.30 -13.96
CA GLN A 46 -0.07 -2.01 -14.31
C GLN A 46 -1.61 -2.04 -14.22
N SER A 47 -2.23 -3.13 -14.67
CA SER A 47 -3.69 -3.33 -14.56
C SER A 47 -4.14 -3.41 -13.11
N GLU A 48 -3.38 -4.09 -12.24
CA GLU A 48 -3.71 -4.16 -10.81
C GLU A 48 -3.59 -2.80 -10.13
N VAL A 49 -2.57 -2.00 -10.50
CA VAL A 49 -2.42 -0.63 -9.99
C VAL A 49 -3.62 0.23 -10.39
N TRP A 50 -4.06 0.17 -11.65
CA TRP A 50 -5.24 0.92 -12.10
C TRP A 50 -6.52 0.48 -11.40
N ALA A 51 -6.74 -0.83 -11.24
CA ALA A 51 -7.88 -1.35 -10.51
C ALA A 51 -7.88 -0.88 -9.05
N MET A 52 -6.70 -0.83 -8.41
CA MET A 52 -6.55 -0.32 -7.05
C MET A 52 -6.85 1.18 -6.97
N GLU A 53 -6.36 1.99 -7.91
CA GLU A 53 -6.67 3.43 -7.96
C GLU A 53 -8.17 3.68 -8.10
N GLU A 54 -8.84 2.92 -8.96
CA GLU A 54 -10.28 2.99 -9.16
C GLU A 54 -11.06 2.56 -7.90
N GLU A 55 -10.66 1.45 -7.28
CA GLU A 55 -11.28 0.96 -6.05
C GLU A 55 -11.14 1.97 -4.91
N ILE A 56 -9.97 2.61 -4.76
CA ILE A 56 -9.77 3.71 -3.79
C ILE A 56 -10.76 4.84 -4.06
N GLY A 57 -10.90 5.28 -5.31
CA GLY A 57 -11.89 6.29 -5.70
C GLY A 57 -13.31 5.89 -5.31
N ASN A 58 -13.70 4.65 -5.59
CA ASN A 58 -15.02 4.11 -5.26
C ASN A 58 -15.27 4.06 -3.75
N GLN A 59 -14.30 3.59 -2.96
CA GLN A 59 -14.38 3.54 -1.50
C GLN A 59 -14.52 4.93 -0.87
N LEU A 60 -13.84 5.92 -1.45
CA LEU A 60 -13.95 7.33 -1.04
C LEU A 60 -15.21 8.02 -1.59
N LEU A 61 -16.03 7.32 -2.37
CA LEU A 61 -17.19 7.87 -3.08
C LEU A 61 -16.83 9.07 -3.97
N LEU A 62 -15.66 8.96 -4.62
CA LEU A 62 -15.03 9.90 -5.54
C LEU A 62 -14.66 9.13 -6.83
N GLU A 63 -15.64 8.88 -7.68
CA GLU A 63 -15.43 8.19 -8.96
C GLU A 63 -14.37 8.90 -9.81
N GLU A 64 -13.55 8.12 -10.52
CA GLU A 64 -12.45 8.63 -11.35
C GLU A 64 -11.51 9.61 -10.62
N LEU A 65 -11.30 9.40 -9.31
CA LEU A 65 -10.38 10.20 -8.51
C LEU A 65 -8.98 10.13 -9.10
N TRP A 66 -8.41 11.30 -9.35
CA TRP A 66 -7.01 11.46 -9.67
C TRP A 66 -6.39 12.53 -8.77
N VAL A 67 -5.32 12.16 -8.07
CA VAL A 67 -4.51 13.08 -7.27
C VAL A 67 -3.12 13.09 -7.87
N GLN A 68 -2.65 14.28 -8.27
CA GLN A 68 -1.31 14.43 -8.83
C GLN A 68 -0.26 13.92 -7.83
N PRO A 69 0.69 13.06 -8.27
CA PRO A 69 1.77 12.60 -7.40
C PRO A 69 2.52 13.76 -6.76
N GLY A 70 2.70 13.70 -5.43
CA GLY A 70 3.34 14.76 -4.65
C GLY A 70 2.42 15.89 -4.18
N PHE A 71 1.16 15.97 -4.65
CA PHE A 71 0.22 17.02 -4.27
C PHE A 71 0.08 17.15 -2.74
N ILE A 72 -0.20 16.05 -2.04
CA ILE A 72 -0.39 16.03 -0.58
C ILE A 72 0.88 16.47 0.15
N LYS A 73 2.04 15.98 -0.29
CA LYS A 73 3.34 16.31 0.31
C LYS A 73 3.66 17.80 0.16
N GLU A 74 3.48 18.36 -1.04
CA GLU A 74 3.72 19.77 -1.30
C GLU A 74 2.72 20.66 -0.56
N LEU A 75 1.44 20.27 -0.52
CA LEU A 75 0.40 20.98 0.22
C LEU A 75 0.68 20.96 1.73
N ALA A 76 1.14 19.83 2.26
CA ALA A 76 1.53 19.71 3.66
C ALA A 76 2.72 20.62 4.03
N ALA A 77 3.65 20.84 3.10
CA ALA A 77 4.82 21.68 3.30
C ALA A 77 4.58 23.18 3.05
N THR A 78 3.39 23.58 2.59
CA THR A 78 3.08 24.95 2.15
C THR A 78 1.98 25.57 3.00
N GLU A 79 2.13 26.84 3.39
CA GLU A 79 1.04 27.62 3.96
C GLU A 79 0.21 28.21 2.82
N VAL A 80 -1.06 27.81 2.73
CA VAL A 80 -1.95 28.18 1.63
C VAL A 80 -3.15 28.97 2.13
N LYS A 81 -3.60 29.92 1.32
CA LYS A 81 -4.91 30.56 1.51
C LYS A 81 -5.96 29.77 0.75
N GLU A 82 -7.00 29.33 1.45
CA GLU A 82 -8.10 28.59 0.85
C GLU A 82 -9.13 29.51 0.21
N LEU A 83 -9.56 29.16 -1.00
CA LEU A 83 -10.63 29.83 -1.73
C LEU A 83 -11.65 28.79 -2.20
N ASP A 84 -12.89 28.92 -1.72
CA ASP A 84 -14.00 28.03 -2.08
C ASP A 84 -14.89 28.71 -3.14
N SER A 85 -14.95 28.10 -4.33
CA SER A 85 -15.66 28.60 -5.51
C SER A 85 -15.41 30.09 -5.82
N PRO A 86 -14.14 30.55 -5.92
CA PRO A 86 -13.84 31.96 -6.17
C PRO A 86 -14.24 32.39 -7.58
N THR A 87 -14.55 33.67 -7.74
CA THR A 87 -14.66 34.27 -9.08
C THR A 87 -13.28 34.41 -9.72
N SER A 88 -13.21 34.55 -11.05
CA SER A 88 -11.93 34.78 -11.74
C SER A 88 -11.23 36.09 -11.28
N GLU A 89 -11.98 37.07 -10.80
CA GLU A 89 -11.42 38.31 -10.23
C GLU A 89 -10.82 38.07 -8.85
N ASP A 90 -11.55 37.37 -7.97
CA ASP A 90 -11.07 37.03 -6.62
C ASP A 90 -9.83 36.13 -6.67
N PHE A 91 -9.83 35.14 -7.58
CA PHE A 91 -8.69 34.26 -7.82
C PHE A 91 -7.45 35.06 -8.25
N LYS A 92 -7.60 35.97 -9.23
CA LYS A 92 -6.48 36.80 -9.70
C LYS A 92 -5.94 37.70 -8.59
N ALA A 93 -6.81 38.33 -7.81
CA ALA A 93 -6.41 39.19 -6.70
C ALA A 93 -5.65 38.40 -5.62
N ALA A 94 -6.15 37.23 -5.24
CA ALA A 94 -5.53 36.40 -4.21
C ALA A 94 -4.21 35.74 -4.68
N ARG A 95 -4.08 35.45 -5.98
CA ARG A 95 -2.89 34.80 -6.55
C ARG A 95 -1.62 35.64 -6.40
N ASP A 96 -1.77 36.96 -6.37
CA ASP A 96 -0.65 37.89 -6.18
C ASP A 96 -0.20 37.96 -4.70
N GLU A 97 -1.06 37.55 -3.76
CA GLU A 97 -0.80 37.63 -2.31
C GLU A 97 0.04 36.46 -1.79
N GLY A 98 -0.16 35.24 -2.30
CA GLY A 98 0.48 34.04 -1.76
C GLY A 98 0.09 32.75 -2.47
N ASP A 99 0.47 31.62 -1.88
CA ASP A 99 0.11 30.29 -2.38
C ASP A 99 -1.36 29.99 -2.03
N LEU A 100 -2.06 29.31 -2.94
CA LEU A 100 -3.51 29.14 -2.85
C LEU A 100 -3.92 27.68 -2.91
N LEU A 101 -4.97 27.33 -2.18
CA LEU A 101 -5.76 26.12 -2.40
C LEU A 101 -7.15 26.52 -2.89
N VAL A 102 -7.44 26.22 -4.15
CA VAL A 102 -8.67 26.62 -4.84
C VAL A 102 -9.56 25.40 -5.01
N SER A 103 -10.79 25.50 -4.50
CA SER A 103 -11.80 24.45 -4.64
C SER A 103 -12.89 24.91 -5.60
N VAL A 104 -13.07 24.23 -6.72
CA VAL A 104 -14.03 24.61 -7.78
C VAL A 104 -14.84 23.41 -8.25
N THR A 105 -16.03 23.68 -8.77
CA THR A 105 -16.82 22.68 -9.50
C THR A 105 -16.68 22.85 -11.02
N ASP A 106 -16.81 21.77 -11.79
CA ASP A 106 -16.69 21.79 -13.27
C ASP A 106 -17.68 22.76 -13.95
N GLN A 107 -18.74 23.18 -13.25
CA GLN A 107 -19.75 24.11 -13.75
C GLN A 107 -19.32 25.59 -13.63
N GLU A 108 -18.27 25.86 -12.86
CA GLU A 108 -17.77 27.21 -12.61
C GLU A 108 -16.86 27.67 -13.76
N PRO A 109 -16.97 28.93 -14.23
CA PRO A 109 -16.14 29.43 -15.33
C PRO A 109 -14.63 29.32 -15.06
N LEU A 110 -14.21 29.57 -13.82
CA LEU A 110 -12.80 29.46 -13.43
C LEU A 110 -12.27 28.02 -13.54
N ALA A 111 -13.11 27.01 -13.37
CA ALA A 111 -12.68 25.62 -13.47
C ALA A 111 -12.19 25.30 -14.88
N GLN A 112 -12.84 25.82 -15.93
CA GLN A 112 -12.41 25.60 -17.31
C GLN A 112 -10.98 26.12 -17.53
N ASP A 113 -10.71 27.37 -17.13
CA ASP A 113 -9.38 27.98 -17.24
C ASP A 113 -8.30 27.17 -16.49
N LEU A 114 -8.62 26.65 -15.30
CA LEU A 114 -7.68 25.86 -14.49
C LEU A 114 -7.44 24.45 -15.06
N LEU A 115 -8.46 23.86 -15.68
CA LEU A 115 -8.41 22.51 -16.24
C LEU A 115 -7.68 22.47 -17.58
N GLU A 116 -7.73 23.53 -18.39
CA GLU A 116 -6.98 23.62 -19.65
C GLU A 116 -5.46 23.49 -19.47
N GLU A 117 -4.94 23.78 -18.27
CA GLU A 117 -3.53 23.63 -17.91
C GLU A 117 -3.12 22.17 -17.62
N LEU A 118 -4.09 21.25 -17.44
CA LEU A 118 -3.80 19.83 -17.27
C LEU A 118 -3.57 19.12 -18.60
N PRO A 119 -2.76 18.05 -18.64
CA PRO A 119 -2.74 17.13 -19.79
C PRO A 119 -4.14 16.58 -20.11
N GLU A 120 -4.45 16.46 -21.40
CA GLU A 120 -5.78 16.09 -21.92
C GLU A 120 -6.34 14.82 -21.27
N GLU A 121 -5.49 13.83 -21.01
CA GLU A 121 -5.85 12.56 -20.38
C GLU A 121 -6.41 12.70 -18.95
N PHE A 122 -6.10 13.80 -18.25
CA PHE A 122 -6.60 14.06 -16.89
C PHE A 122 -7.73 15.09 -16.86
N GLN A 123 -7.94 15.84 -17.93
CA GLN A 123 -8.99 16.87 -18.04
C GLN A 123 -10.43 16.30 -17.98
N PHE A 124 -10.60 15.00 -18.20
CA PHE A 124 -11.92 14.37 -18.20
C PHE A 124 -12.24 13.61 -16.91
N ARG A 125 -11.26 13.39 -16.03
CA ARG A 125 -11.42 12.64 -14.77
C ARG A 125 -12.42 13.32 -13.85
N ARG A 126 -13.50 12.70 -13.43
CA ARG A 126 -14.54 13.37 -12.63
C ARG A 126 -14.06 14.11 -11.37
N ASN A 127 -13.05 13.62 -10.66
CA ASN A 127 -12.53 14.22 -9.43
C ASN A 127 -11.00 14.36 -9.49
N ARG A 128 -10.49 15.58 -9.26
CA ARG A 128 -9.09 15.94 -9.51
C ARG A 128 -8.50 16.76 -8.37
N ALA A 129 -7.26 16.47 -8.00
CA ALA A 129 -6.43 17.31 -7.15
C ALA A 129 -5.05 17.49 -7.79
N PHE A 130 -4.67 18.73 -8.10
CA PHE A 130 -3.45 19.00 -8.87
C PHE A 130 -2.82 20.34 -8.54
N LEU A 131 -1.54 20.49 -8.88
CA LEU A 131 -0.71 21.64 -8.58
C LEU A 131 -0.31 22.36 -9.87
N LEU A 132 -0.75 23.61 -10.00
CA LEU A 132 -0.30 24.53 -11.03
C LEU A 132 0.88 25.35 -10.51
N HIS A 133 1.98 25.30 -11.25
CA HIS A 133 3.16 26.09 -10.94
C HIS A 133 3.11 27.42 -11.70
N SER A 134 3.27 28.53 -10.98
CA SER A 134 3.81 29.75 -11.59
C SER A 134 5.24 29.95 -11.11
N GLU A 135 6.01 30.77 -11.84
CA GLU A 135 7.43 31.01 -11.55
C GLU A 135 7.73 31.47 -10.10
N THR A 136 6.71 31.94 -9.37
CA THR A 136 6.86 32.45 -7.99
C THR A 136 5.83 31.95 -6.98
N ARG A 137 4.73 31.32 -7.42
CA ARG A 137 3.59 30.94 -6.56
C ARG A 137 3.00 29.59 -6.96
N ARG A 138 2.49 28.88 -5.96
CA ARG A 138 1.84 27.57 -6.08
C ARG A 138 0.33 27.72 -5.98
N VAL A 139 -0.38 27.13 -6.95
CA VAL A 139 -1.84 27.06 -6.92
C VAL A 139 -2.23 25.59 -6.89
N PHE A 140 -2.65 25.13 -5.72
CA PHE A 140 -3.27 23.84 -5.53
C PHE A 140 -4.74 23.94 -5.95
N VAL A 141 -5.22 23.00 -6.73
CA VAL A 141 -6.57 22.98 -7.28
C VAL A 141 -7.26 21.69 -6.91
N LEU A 142 -8.45 21.79 -6.34
CA LEU A 142 -9.43 20.71 -6.23
C LEU A 142 -10.56 21.01 -7.22
N ALA A 143 -10.74 20.13 -8.19
CA ALA A 143 -11.78 20.26 -9.20
C ALA A 143 -12.65 18.99 -9.22
N CYS A 144 -13.95 19.17 -9.01
CA CYS A 144 -14.90 18.07 -8.95
C CYS A 144 -16.16 18.37 -9.76
N HIS A 145 -16.83 17.33 -10.20
CA HIS A 145 -18.08 17.47 -10.94
C HIS A 145 -19.21 18.14 -10.13
N SER A 146 -19.32 17.83 -8.84
CA SER A 146 -20.36 18.38 -7.96
C SER A 146 -19.81 18.95 -6.65
N LYS A 147 -20.56 19.86 -6.04
CA LYS A 147 -20.19 20.44 -4.73
C LYS A 147 -20.06 19.38 -3.62
N ARG A 148 -20.91 18.35 -3.66
CA ARG A 148 -20.86 17.25 -2.68
C ARG A 148 -19.56 16.45 -2.78
N GLU A 149 -19.09 16.18 -3.99
CA GLU A 149 -17.81 15.50 -4.21
C GLU A 149 -16.64 16.40 -3.85
N LEU A 150 -16.71 17.69 -4.19
CA LEU A 150 -15.71 18.68 -3.80
C LEU A 150 -15.52 18.75 -2.29
N ASP A 151 -16.62 18.79 -1.53
CA ASP A 151 -16.56 18.85 -0.07
C ASP A 151 -15.94 17.56 0.53
N ARG A 152 -16.23 16.39 -0.06
CA ARG A 152 -15.60 15.11 0.33
C ARG A 152 -14.12 15.06 0.01
N LEU A 153 -13.75 15.41 -1.23
CA LEU A 153 -12.37 15.44 -1.66
C LEU A 153 -11.58 16.39 -0.75
N LYS A 154 -12.08 17.61 -0.54
CA LYS A 154 -11.47 18.58 0.38
C LYS A 154 -11.24 17.99 1.76
N GLN A 155 -12.25 17.33 2.35
CA GLN A 155 -12.11 16.67 3.64
C GLN A 155 -10.97 15.62 3.64
N HIS A 156 -10.98 14.68 2.68
CA HIS A 156 -9.94 13.64 2.61
C HIS A 156 -8.54 14.21 2.36
N ILE A 157 -8.42 15.28 1.57
CA ILE A 157 -7.15 15.98 1.36
C ILE A 157 -6.65 16.58 2.67
N HIS A 158 -7.51 17.22 3.48
CA HIS A 158 -7.12 17.74 4.79
C HIS A 158 -6.70 16.63 5.75
N GLU A 159 -7.46 15.54 5.83
CA GLU A 159 -7.12 14.36 6.64
C GLU A 159 -5.75 13.78 6.23
N ALA A 160 -5.51 13.62 4.93
CA ALA A 160 -4.23 13.14 4.42
C ALA A 160 -3.06 14.10 4.71
N VAL A 161 -3.29 15.41 4.60
CA VAL A 161 -2.29 16.43 4.96
C VAL A 161 -1.98 16.40 6.46
N GLU A 162 -2.98 16.24 7.31
CA GLU A 162 -2.78 16.08 8.76
C GLU A 162 -1.96 14.85 9.08
N ILE A 163 -2.23 13.71 8.41
CA ILE A 163 -1.44 12.48 8.59
C ILE A 163 0.02 12.74 8.20
N VAL A 164 0.27 13.29 7.02
CA VAL A 164 1.64 13.54 6.53
C VAL A 164 2.39 14.58 7.38
N LYS A 165 1.68 15.51 8.02
CA LYS A 165 2.29 16.49 8.95
C LYS A 165 2.66 15.89 10.30
N ASN A 166 1.85 14.96 10.80
CA ASN A 166 1.97 14.45 12.16
C ASN A 166 2.73 13.12 12.26
N TYR A 167 2.88 12.39 11.15
CA TYR A 167 3.49 11.07 11.13
C TYR A 167 4.61 10.99 10.10
N ASP A 168 5.66 10.25 10.45
CA ASP A 168 6.67 9.77 9.50
C ASP A 168 6.19 8.44 8.92
N LEU A 169 5.85 8.43 7.63
CA LEU A 169 5.23 7.28 6.98
C LEU A 169 6.31 6.36 6.42
N HIS A 170 6.35 5.14 6.95
CA HIS A 170 7.27 4.09 6.54
C HIS A 170 6.54 2.97 5.83
N ARG A 171 7.17 2.40 4.80
CA ARG A 171 6.63 1.28 4.05
C ARG A 171 7.44 0.03 4.37
N GLY A 172 6.77 -1.08 4.64
CA GLY A 172 7.48 -2.32 4.82
C GLY A 172 6.65 -3.55 4.55
N ILE A 173 7.32 -4.69 4.70
CA ILE A 173 6.78 -5.99 4.34
C ILE A 173 6.67 -6.85 5.59
N PRO A 174 5.46 -7.06 6.12
CA PRO A 174 5.27 -7.87 7.31
C PRO A 174 5.16 -9.37 6.97
N GLY A 175 5.63 -10.21 7.89
CA GLY A 175 5.35 -11.64 7.89
C GLY A 175 6.03 -12.45 6.79
N ILE A 176 7.32 -12.23 6.54
CA ILE A 176 8.10 -12.99 5.57
C ILE A 176 8.69 -14.26 6.19
N GLN A 177 8.68 -15.34 5.43
CA GLN A 177 9.39 -16.58 5.77
C GLN A 177 10.68 -16.67 4.97
N THR A 178 11.81 -16.73 5.67
CA THR A 178 13.13 -16.75 5.02
C THR A 178 13.60 -18.18 4.72
N ASN A 179 13.20 -19.13 5.56
CA ASN A 179 13.70 -20.51 5.59
C ASN A 179 15.25 -20.60 5.69
N PHE A 180 15.92 -19.52 6.07
CA PHE A 180 17.39 -19.43 6.06
C PHE A 180 18.04 -20.40 7.05
N LEU A 181 17.41 -20.54 8.23
CA LEU A 181 17.85 -21.45 9.30
C LEU A 181 17.13 -22.80 9.30
N HIS A 182 16.29 -23.07 8.30
CA HIS A 182 15.51 -24.31 8.22
C HIS A 182 16.39 -25.51 7.84
N ILE A 183 16.30 -26.58 8.63
CA ILE A 183 17.00 -27.85 8.36
C ILE A 183 16.40 -28.60 7.16
N THR A 184 15.11 -28.42 6.90
CA THR A 184 14.39 -29.07 5.80
C THR A 184 14.86 -28.50 4.47
N PRO A 185 15.10 -29.34 3.44
CA PRO A 185 15.37 -28.86 2.10
C PRO A 185 14.18 -28.03 1.58
N GLY A 186 14.41 -26.75 1.32
CA GLY A 186 13.44 -25.80 0.80
C GLY A 186 14.17 -24.64 0.16
N LYS A 187 13.44 -23.79 -0.57
CA LYS A 187 14.02 -22.55 -1.11
C LYS A 187 14.33 -21.62 0.07
N ARG A 188 15.58 -21.18 0.15
CA ARG A 188 16.08 -20.34 1.24
C ARG A 188 16.39 -18.97 0.67
N HIS A 189 16.04 -17.94 1.42
CA HIS A 189 16.35 -16.57 1.07
C HIS A 189 17.47 -16.04 1.94
N ASN A 190 18.50 -15.48 1.32
CA ASN A 190 19.48 -14.72 2.07
C ASN A 190 18.80 -13.44 2.61
N PRO A 191 18.92 -13.10 3.91
CA PRO A 191 18.28 -11.91 4.46
C PRO A 191 18.67 -10.61 3.74
N PHE A 192 19.90 -10.49 3.23
CA PHE A 192 20.33 -9.30 2.50
C PHE A 192 19.74 -9.22 1.08
N GLU A 193 19.44 -10.35 0.44
CA GLU A 193 18.70 -10.37 -0.84
C GLU A 193 17.24 -9.92 -0.64
N LEU A 194 16.64 -10.27 0.50
CA LEU A 194 15.30 -9.82 0.86
C LEU A 194 15.27 -8.31 1.12
N ILE A 195 16.28 -7.78 1.80
CA ILE A 195 16.43 -6.34 2.01
C ILE A 195 16.59 -5.61 0.67
N ASP A 196 17.45 -6.11 -0.23
CA ASP A 196 17.60 -5.55 -1.58
C ASP A 196 16.27 -5.53 -2.36
N THR A 197 15.52 -6.63 -2.29
CA THR A 197 14.18 -6.71 -2.90
C THR A 197 13.21 -5.70 -2.30
N ALA A 198 13.19 -5.58 -0.97
CA ALA A 198 12.33 -4.63 -0.25
C ALA A 198 12.65 -3.18 -0.63
N LEU A 199 13.95 -2.84 -0.70
CA LEU A 199 14.42 -1.53 -1.15
C LEU A 199 14.00 -1.24 -2.60
N GLY A 200 14.04 -2.25 -3.47
CA GLY A 200 13.60 -2.15 -4.86
C GLY A 200 12.14 -1.72 -5.02
N ILE A 201 11.30 -1.95 -4.00
CA ILE A 201 9.89 -1.52 -3.95
C ILE A 201 9.64 -0.37 -2.96
N GLY A 202 10.71 0.29 -2.50
CA GLY A 202 10.64 1.46 -1.63
C GLY A 202 10.25 1.16 -0.19
N CYS A 203 10.51 -0.06 0.29
CA CYS A 203 10.35 -0.42 1.70
C CYS A 203 11.63 -0.13 2.50
N ASP A 204 11.47 0.28 3.75
CA ASP A 204 12.55 0.57 4.70
C ASP A 204 12.49 -0.31 5.97
N TRP A 205 11.53 -1.22 6.04
CA TRP A 205 11.50 -2.27 7.06
C TRP A 205 10.89 -3.59 6.59
N LEU A 206 11.18 -4.65 7.33
CA LEU A 206 10.70 -6.02 7.07
C LEU A 206 10.46 -6.75 8.40
N MET A 207 9.38 -7.54 8.52
CA MET A 207 9.18 -8.45 9.66
C MET A 207 9.23 -9.91 9.22
N VAL A 208 10.00 -10.74 9.92
CA VAL A 208 10.01 -12.20 9.67
C VAL A 208 8.98 -12.93 10.52
N ARG A 209 8.58 -14.14 10.12
CA ARG A 209 7.62 -14.97 10.89
C ARG A 209 7.89 -16.48 10.93
N GLY A 210 8.95 -16.96 10.27
CA GLY A 210 9.22 -18.39 10.14
C GLY A 210 9.71 -19.05 11.43
N PHE A 211 9.76 -20.37 11.42
CA PHE A 211 10.32 -21.15 12.53
C PHE A 211 11.83 -20.89 12.63
N ASN A 212 12.27 -20.40 13.79
CA ASN A 212 13.62 -19.87 14.06
C ASN A 212 14.03 -18.61 13.27
N ASP A 213 13.18 -18.04 12.43
CA ASP A 213 13.54 -16.84 11.66
C ASP A 213 13.81 -15.63 12.58
N TRP A 214 13.21 -15.58 13.78
CA TRP A 214 13.47 -14.56 14.78
C TRP A 214 14.94 -14.42 15.19
N MET A 215 15.78 -15.44 14.96
CA MET A 215 17.21 -15.42 15.24
C MET A 215 18.02 -14.62 14.20
N ILE A 216 17.43 -14.33 13.04
CA ILE A 216 18.12 -13.71 11.90
C ILE A 216 18.27 -12.19 12.05
N PRO A 217 17.24 -11.43 12.48
CA PRO A 217 17.33 -9.97 12.49
C PRO A 217 18.40 -9.40 13.41
N GLY A 218 18.75 -10.07 14.52
CA GLY A 218 19.79 -9.59 15.44
C GLY A 218 21.15 -9.36 14.75
N PRO A 219 21.81 -10.41 14.23
CA PRO A 219 23.07 -10.27 13.48
C PRO A 219 22.97 -9.38 12.25
N VAL A 220 21.82 -9.36 11.57
CA VAL A 220 21.63 -8.53 10.38
C VAL A 220 21.55 -7.05 10.76
N ASN A 221 20.75 -6.68 11.77
CA ASN A 221 20.65 -5.31 12.25
C ASN A 221 21.97 -4.79 12.82
N GLU A 222 22.77 -5.64 13.46
CA GLU A 222 24.13 -5.29 13.88
C GLU A 222 24.98 -4.87 12.67
N ALA A 223 25.00 -5.70 11.61
CA ALA A 223 25.74 -5.39 10.38
C ALA A 223 25.21 -4.12 9.68
N LEU A 224 23.89 -3.94 9.60
CA LEU A 224 23.28 -2.72 9.04
C LEU A 224 23.65 -1.49 9.88
N GLY A 225 23.66 -1.61 11.21
CA GLY A 225 24.04 -0.57 12.15
C GLY A 225 25.50 -0.13 12.01
N GLU A 226 26.44 -1.06 11.80
CA GLU A 226 27.84 -0.76 11.52
C GLU A 226 28.01 0.09 10.24
N MET A 227 27.19 -0.15 9.23
CA MET A 227 27.15 0.61 7.98
C MET A 227 26.31 1.89 8.06
N LYS A 228 25.60 2.11 9.18
CA LYS A 228 24.58 3.16 9.33
C LYS A 228 23.52 3.11 8.23
N PHE A 229 23.15 1.89 7.82
CA PHE A 229 22.16 1.67 6.79
C PHE A 229 20.74 1.80 7.40
N PRO A 230 19.88 2.70 6.88
CA PRO A 230 18.58 3.01 7.48
C PRO A 230 17.52 1.98 7.07
N PHE A 231 17.66 0.75 7.56
CA PHE A 231 16.69 -0.31 7.33
C PHE A 231 16.43 -1.08 8.62
N THR A 232 15.16 -1.38 8.90
CA THR A 232 14.78 -2.10 10.12
C THR A 232 14.35 -3.51 9.79
N PHE A 233 15.08 -4.50 10.30
CA PHE A 233 14.68 -5.90 10.20
C PHE A 233 14.10 -6.36 11.55
N VAL A 234 12.85 -6.79 11.56
CA VAL A 234 12.11 -7.07 12.81
C VAL A 234 11.93 -8.56 12.97
N SER A 235 12.23 -9.06 14.17
CA SER A 235 12.03 -10.46 14.56
C SER A 235 10.55 -10.82 14.66
N GLY A 236 10.24 -12.07 14.34
CA GLY A 236 8.93 -12.63 14.59
C GLY A 236 8.92 -14.15 14.48
N GLN A 237 7.91 -14.75 15.09
CA GLN A 237 7.73 -16.20 15.14
C GLN A 237 6.24 -16.55 15.18
N TYR A 238 5.85 -17.53 14.36
CA TYR A 238 4.53 -18.12 14.42
C TYR A 238 4.27 -18.80 15.78
N VAL A 239 3.06 -18.61 16.32
CA VAL A 239 2.61 -19.23 17.57
C VAL A 239 1.16 -19.70 17.44
N THR A 240 0.65 -20.36 18.48
CA THR A 240 -0.76 -20.78 18.52
C THR A 240 -1.69 -19.58 18.36
N GLY A 241 -2.48 -19.57 17.28
CA GLY A 241 -3.51 -18.54 17.02
C GLY A 241 -3.01 -17.23 16.40
N GLY A 242 -1.70 -17.08 16.13
CA GLY A 242 -1.16 -15.81 15.68
C GLY A 242 0.35 -15.78 15.44
N VAL A 243 0.93 -14.59 15.47
CA VAL A 243 2.37 -14.34 15.32
C VAL A 243 2.82 -13.34 16.38
N LEU A 244 3.96 -13.63 17.00
CA LEU A 244 4.67 -12.72 17.90
C LEU A 244 5.71 -11.92 17.11
N TYR A 245 5.89 -10.63 17.42
CA TYR A 245 6.85 -9.74 16.77
C TYR A 245 7.66 -8.88 17.76
N GLY A 246 8.85 -8.46 17.34
CA GLY A 246 9.61 -7.39 17.98
C GLY A 246 10.38 -7.76 19.25
N MET A 247 10.63 -9.06 19.51
CA MET A 247 11.31 -9.51 20.72
C MET A 247 12.71 -10.06 20.44
N GLU A 248 13.58 -10.08 21.45
CA GLU A 248 14.89 -10.74 21.38
C GLU A 248 14.78 -12.26 21.63
N GLN A 249 13.76 -12.69 22.38
CA GLN A 249 13.55 -14.08 22.76
C GLN A 249 12.10 -14.48 22.59
N TYR A 250 11.89 -15.66 22.02
CA TYR A 250 10.58 -16.22 21.72
C TYR A 250 10.33 -17.49 22.53
N PRO A 251 9.07 -17.77 22.89
CA PRO A 251 8.75 -19.02 23.54
C PRO A 251 8.94 -20.18 22.56
N ASP A 252 9.16 -21.38 23.09
CA ASP A 252 9.18 -22.58 22.25
C ASP A 252 7.81 -22.74 21.59
N ILE A 253 7.76 -23.02 20.29
CA ILE A 253 6.50 -23.12 19.55
C ILE A 253 5.65 -24.33 19.98
N GLN A 254 6.24 -25.30 20.67
CA GLN A 254 5.56 -26.54 21.04
C GLN A 254 4.58 -26.30 22.20
N ASP A 255 3.29 -26.52 21.93
CA ASP A 255 2.20 -26.61 22.91
C ASP A 255 1.84 -25.34 23.71
N ASN A 256 2.19 -24.14 23.24
CA ASN A 256 1.74 -22.90 23.90
C ASN A 256 0.25 -22.63 23.67
N LYS A 257 -0.42 -22.08 24.68
CA LYS A 257 -1.75 -21.46 24.54
C LYS A 257 -1.64 -20.01 24.12
N VAL A 258 -2.74 -19.45 23.61
CA VAL A 258 -2.82 -18.03 23.23
C VAL A 258 -2.48 -17.13 24.42
N GLU A 259 -3.02 -17.43 25.60
CA GLU A 259 -2.79 -16.66 26.82
C GLU A 259 -1.31 -16.66 27.23
N GLU A 260 -0.63 -17.80 27.09
CA GLU A 260 0.80 -17.92 27.40
C GLU A 260 1.64 -17.11 26.40
N CYS A 261 1.22 -17.04 25.13
CA CYS A 261 1.88 -16.20 24.12
C CYS A 261 1.70 -14.71 24.42
N LEU A 262 0.51 -14.29 24.86
CA LEU A 262 0.22 -12.92 25.25
C LEU A 262 1.00 -12.50 26.49
N ASP A 263 0.99 -13.35 27.53
CA ASP A 263 1.77 -13.10 28.75
C ASP A 263 3.26 -12.98 28.43
N TRP A 264 3.77 -13.78 27.48
CA TRP A 264 5.15 -13.69 27.01
C TRP A 264 5.43 -12.38 26.26
N ALA A 265 4.53 -11.97 25.35
CA ALA A 265 4.67 -10.72 24.61
C ALA A 265 4.75 -9.53 25.56
N GLU A 266 3.82 -9.44 26.51
CA GLU A 266 3.77 -8.38 27.52
C GLU A 266 5.04 -8.35 28.39
N ALA A 267 5.53 -9.52 28.80
CA ALA A 267 6.73 -9.62 29.63
C ALA A 267 8.02 -9.23 28.90
N ASN A 268 8.06 -9.36 27.57
CA ASN A 268 9.26 -9.13 26.76
C ASN A 268 9.14 -7.90 25.83
N GLY A 269 8.08 -7.09 25.98
CA GLY A 269 7.87 -5.89 25.17
C GLY A 269 7.60 -6.16 23.68
N GLY A 270 7.05 -7.34 23.38
CA GLY A 270 6.68 -7.73 22.03
C GLY A 270 5.22 -7.41 21.68
N TYR A 271 4.84 -7.77 20.46
CA TYR A 271 3.48 -7.63 19.96
C TYR A 271 2.92 -8.98 19.57
N TYR A 272 1.64 -9.21 19.86
CA TYR A 272 0.88 -10.36 19.40
C TYR A 272 -0.15 -9.94 18.36
N PHE A 273 0.00 -10.48 17.15
CA PHE A 273 -0.98 -10.32 16.09
C PHE A 273 -1.76 -11.62 15.91
N GLY A 274 -3.06 -11.59 16.15
CA GLY A 274 -3.94 -12.76 16.06
C GLY A 274 -4.56 -12.96 14.69
N SER A 275 -5.06 -14.16 14.41
CA SER A 275 -5.93 -14.37 13.26
C SER A 275 -7.21 -13.53 13.38
N LEU A 276 -7.64 -12.87 12.30
CA LEU A 276 -8.91 -12.12 12.28
C LEU A 276 -10.13 -12.99 12.63
N SER A 277 -10.05 -14.31 12.38
CA SER A 277 -11.10 -15.25 12.78
C SER A 277 -11.40 -15.26 14.29
N SER A 278 -10.43 -14.85 15.11
CA SER A 278 -10.54 -14.86 16.58
C SER A 278 -10.96 -13.50 17.16
N SER A 279 -11.27 -12.49 16.34
CA SER A 279 -11.58 -11.13 16.81
C SER A 279 -12.80 -11.02 17.74
N GLY A 280 -13.68 -12.03 17.76
CA GLY A 280 -14.84 -12.09 18.64
C GLY A 280 -14.61 -12.81 19.98
N GLU A 281 -13.41 -13.33 20.22
CA GLU A 281 -13.07 -14.04 21.46
C GLU A 281 -12.67 -13.05 22.57
N GLU A 282 -12.92 -13.40 23.84
CA GLU A 282 -12.58 -12.52 24.97
C GLU A 282 -11.08 -12.22 25.04
N VAL A 283 -10.25 -13.20 24.66
CA VAL A 283 -8.80 -13.07 24.61
C VAL A 283 -8.32 -12.06 23.57
N ALA A 284 -9.12 -11.78 22.54
CA ALA A 284 -8.76 -10.88 21.44
C ALA A 284 -8.67 -9.41 21.87
N LYS A 285 -9.26 -9.04 23.01
CA LYS A 285 -9.09 -7.71 23.63
C LYS A 285 -7.65 -7.41 24.02
N ARG A 286 -6.79 -8.43 24.11
CA ARG A 286 -5.35 -8.30 24.40
C ARG A 286 -4.47 -8.31 23.16
N PHE A 287 -5.04 -8.46 21.95
CA PHE A 287 -4.24 -8.51 20.73
C PHE A 287 -3.78 -7.09 20.36
N ASP A 288 -2.54 -6.96 19.92
CA ASP A 288 -1.99 -5.69 19.40
C ASP A 288 -2.46 -5.41 17.96
N GLY A 289 -2.91 -6.45 17.27
CA GLY A 289 -3.49 -6.33 15.95
C GLY A 289 -3.91 -7.65 15.34
N TYR A 290 -4.32 -7.60 14.08
CA TYR A 290 -4.85 -8.75 13.35
C TYR A 290 -4.08 -9.07 12.07
N ILE A 291 -4.09 -10.33 11.72
CA ILE A 291 -3.56 -10.87 10.48
C ILE A 291 -4.74 -11.14 9.57
N LEU A 292 -4.72 -10.49 8.40
CA LEU A 292 -5.69 -10.77 7.34
C LEU A 292 -5.29 -12.05 6.60
N GLY A 293 -6.24 -12.97 6.43
CA GLY A 293 -6.06 -14.25 5.75
C GLY A 293 -6.23 -14.16 4.23
N GLY A 294 -6.82 -13.09 3.72
CA GLY A 294 -6.98 -12.84 2.29
C GLY A 294 -8.09 -11.84 1.97
N PRO A 295 -8.47 -11.70 0.69
CA PRO A 295 -9.45 -10.71 0.27
C PRO A 295 -10.84 -10.83 0.91
N SER A 296 -11.22 -12.02 1.38
CA SER A 296 -12.50 -12.24 2.08
C SER A 296 -12.61 -11.51 3.42
N ASP A 297 -11.48 -11.03 3.96
CA ASP A 297 -11.45 -10.34 5.24
C ASP A 297 -11.65 -8.82 5.11
N TRP A 298 -11.62 -8.25 3.90
CA TRP A 298 -11.70 -6.79 3.68
C TRP A 298 -12.97 -6.15 4.25
N ASP A 299 -14.12 -6.81 4.12
CA ASP A 299 -15.39 -6.29 4.67
C ASP A 299 -15.34 -6.11 6.20
N ARG A 300 -14.52 -6.92 6.87
CA ARG A 300 -14.36 -6.91 8.33
C ARG A 300 -13.31 -5.92 8.80
N VAL A 301 -12.42 -5.48 7.91
CA VAL A 301 -11.38 -4.49 8.23
C VAL A 301 -11.98 -3.16 8.67
N ALA A 302 -13.10 -2.75 8.05
CA ALA A 302 -13.80 -1.51 8.41
C ALA A 302 -14.37 -1.53 9.84
N GLU A 303 -14.53 -2.72 10.44
CA GLU A 303 -15.05 -2.91 11.79
C GLU A 303 -13.93 -3.08 12.83
N LEU A 304 -12.65 -3.05 12.42
CA LEU A 304 -11.51 -3.23 13.30
C LEU A 304 -11.13 -1.91 14.00
N ASP A 305 -11.20 -1.93 15.33
CA ASP A 305 -10.65 -0.88 16.20
C ASP A 305 -9.14 -1.07 16.49
N ALA A 306 -8.50 -2.06 15.85
CA ALA A 306 -7.09 -2.40 16.07
C ALA A 306 -6.30 -2.45 14.75
N PRO A 307 -4.97 -2.23 14.79
CA PRO A 307 -4.09 -2.38 13.63
C PRO A 307 -4.22 -3.76 12.96
N PHE A 308 -3.92 -3.83 11.68
CA PHE A 308 -3.86 -5.09 10.95
C PHE A 308 -2.70 -5.13 9.97
N ILE A 309 -2.30 -6.34 9.59
CA ILE A 309 -1.25 -6.62 8.60
C ILE A 309 -1.71 -7.67 7.59
N THR A 310 -1.25 -7.54 6.35
CA THR A 310 -1.30 -8.59 5.32
C THR A 310 0.06 -9.27 5.25
N GLN A 311 0.11 -10.56 5.53
CA GLN A 311 1.41 -11.23 5.60
C GLN A 311 1.90 -11.66 4.22
N ALA A 312 3.17 -11.36 3.93
CA ALA A 312 3.78 -11.70 2.65
C ALA A 312 4.01 -13.22 2.47
N GLY A 313 4.18 -13.97 3.56
CA GLY A 313 4.43 -15.41 3.48
C GLY A 313 5.81 -15.72 2.90
N ASP A 314 5.89 -16.73 2.04
CA ASP A 314 7.08 -16.97 1.23
C ASP A 314 7.07 -15.97 0.04
N ILE A 315 8.11 -15.15 -0.10
CA ILE A 315 8.24 -14.16 -1.21
C ILE A 315 8.26 -14.85 -2.60
N ASP A 316 8.39 -16.18 -2.61
CA ASP A 316 8.32 -17.03 -3.78
C ASP A 316 6.95 -17.64 -4.06
N SER A 317 5.84 -16.99 -3.68
CA SER A 317 4.55 -17.33 -4.28
C SER A 317 4.55 -16.95 -5.77
N SER A 318 5.31 -17.70 -6.59
CA SER A 318 5.01 -17.85 -8.00
C SER A 318 3.62 -18.46 -8.07
N VAL A 319 2.66 -17.56 -8.31
CA VAL A 319 1.22 -17.79 -8.47
C VAL A 319 0.53 -18.21 -7.16
N PRO A 320 -0.55 -17.52 -6.72
CA PRO A 320 -1.44 -18.07 -5.71
C PRO A 320 -1.92 -19.46 -6.18
N PRO A 321 -2.12 -20.46 -5.29
CA PRO A 321 -2.97 -21.57 -5.65
C PRO A 321 -4.34 -21.02 -6.05
N THR A 322 -4.80 -21.44 -7.22
CA THR A 322 -6.11 -21.19 -7.86
C THR A 322 -7.29 -21.11 -6.91
#